data_AF-A0A536TQT2-F1
#
_entry.id   AF-A0A536TQT2-F1
#
_cell.length_a   1.000
_cell.length_b   1.000
_cell.length_c   1.000
_cell.angle_alpha   90.00
_cell.angle_beta   90.00
_cell.angle_gamma   90.00
#
_symmetry.space_group_name_H-M   'P 1'
#
loop_
_entity.id
_entity.type
_entity.pdbx_description
1 polymer ?
#
loop_
_entity_poly.entity_id
_entity_poly.type
_entity_poly.pdbx_seq_one_letter_code
_entity_poly.pdbx_strand_id
1 'polypeptide(L)'
;MWRMLNARAVDLAVEFGEVAATGGGGSAHWEARYTYTATGRPVHNRIDASFEFRDGSIARHVDRFSLWRWAAMALGSQGALLGWLPPVRSAIRARAAKALAAYMAANS
;
A
#
# COMPACT_ATOMS: atom_id res chain seq x y z
N MET A 1 0.09 10.20 1.60
CA MET A 1 -0.38 8.83 1.92
C MET A 1 0.48 8.14 2.98
N TRP A 2 1.80 8.02 2.82
CA TRP A 2 2.69 7.33 3.76
C TRP A 2 2.56 7.74 5.23
N ARG A 3 2.45 9.04 5.52
CA ARG A 3 2.26 9.53 6.90
C ARG A 3 1.02 8.92 7.57
N MET A 4 -0.10 8.86 6.84
CA MET A 4 -1.33 8.22 7.34
C MET A 4 -1.14 6.72 7.62
N LEU A 5 -0.46 6.00 6.72
CA LEU A 5 -0.27 4.56 6.87
C LEU A 5 0.62 4.24 8.07
N ASN A 6 1.74 4.96 8.22
CA ASN A 6 2.65 4.80 9.35
C ASN A 6 2.00 5.21 10.68
N ALA A 7 1.21 6.29 10.70
CA ALA A 7 0.50 6.73 11.91
C ALA A 7 -0.56 5.73 12.39
N ARG A 8 -1.02 4.81 11.54
CA ARG A 8 -2.03 3.79 11.87
C ARG A 8 -1.44 2.38 11.99
N ALA A 9 -0.15 2.22 11.69
CA ALA A 9 0.53 0.96 11.82
C ALA A 9 0.70 0.61 13.30
N VAL A 10 0.33 -0.61 13.67
CA VAL A 10 0.51 -1.12 15.04
C VAL A 10 1.79 -1.94 15.14
N ASP A 11 2.04 -2.77 14.12
CA ASP A 11 3.06 -3.82 14.09
C ASP A 11 3.74 -3.90 12.72
N LEU A 12 3.84 -2.77 12.00
CA LEU A 12 4.42 -2.73 10.65
C LEU A 12 5.91 -3.09 10.68
N ALA A 13 6.26 -4.18 10.00
CA ALA A 13 7.62 -4.57 9.68
C ALA A 13 7.83 -4.47 8.16
N VAL A 14 8.97 -3.92 7.75
CA VAL A 14 9.33 -3.71 6.34
C VAL A 14 10.69 -4.31 6.06
N GLU A 15 10.77 -5.08 4.98
CA GLU A 15 12.01 -5.56 4.38
C GLU A 15 12.08 -5.07 2.93
N PHE A 16 13.28 -4.77 2.44
CA PHE A 16 13.47 -4.33 1.06
C PHE A 16 14.76 -4.88 0.45
N GLY A 17 14.78 -4.98 -0.87
CA GLY A 17 15.90 -5.49 -1.64
C GLY A 17 15.74 -5.16 -3.13
N GLU A 18 16.61 -5.73 -3.95
CA GLU A 18 16.58 -5.57 -5.42
C GLU A 18 16.50 -4.08 -5.84
N VAL A 19 17.27 -3.25 -5.13
CA VAL A 19 17.26 -1.80 -5.33
C VAL A 19 18.09 -1.47 -6.56
N ALA A 20 17.48 -0.74 -7.49
CA ALA A 20 18.16 -0.16 -8.65
C ALA A 20 17.86 1.33 -8.72
N ALA A 21 18.89 2.13 -8.99
CA ALA A 21 18.76 3.57 -9.19
C ALA A 21 19.56 3.99 -10.41
N THR A 22 18.97 4.88 -11.20
CA THR A 22 19.60 5.59 -12.32
C THR A 22 19.47 7.09 -12.08
N GLY A 23 20.05 7.92 -12.95
CA GLY A 23 20.01 9.38 -12.78
C GLY A 23 18.60 10.00 -12.74
N GLY A 24 17.59 9.34 -13.32
CA GLY A 24 16.21 9.86 -13.40
C GLY A 24 15.17 9.12 -12.56
N GLY A 25 15.52 8.00 -11.91
CA GLY A 25 14.55 7.18 -11.22
C GLY A 25 15.14 5.90 -10.63
N GLY A 26 14.28 5.02 -10.14
CA GLY A 26 14.71 3.77 -9.54
C GLY A 26 13.57 2.77 -9.35
N SER A 27 13.93 1.63 -8.80
CA SER A 27 13.00 0.58 -8.39
C SER A 27 13.49 -0.11 -7.12
N ALA A 28 12.57 -0.74 -6.41
CA ALA A 28 12.89 -1.60 -5.29
C ALA A 28 11.81 -2.69 -5.16
N HIS A 29 12.23 -3.89 -4.78
CA HIS A 29 11.31 -4.87 -4.23
C HIS A 29 11.21 -4.67 -2.73
N TRP A 30 10.00 -4.61 -2.18
CA TRP A 30 9.82 -4.48 -0.75
C TRP A 30 8.60 -5.25 -0.25
N GLU A 31 8.72 -5.75 0.97
CA GLU A 31 7.71 -6.54 1.64
C GLU A 31 7.28 -5.87 2.94
N ALA A 32 5.96 -5.78 3.15
CA ALA A 32 5.35 -5.23 4.35
C ALA A 32 4.56 -6.31 5.08
N ARG A 33 4.84 -6.50 6.37
CA ARG A 33 4.08 -7.36 7.28
C ARG A 33 3.41 -6.48 8.34
N TYR A 34 2.09 -6.58 8.46
CA TYR A 34 1.31 -5.75 9.38
C TYR A 34 -0.09 -6.33 9.64
N THR A 35 -0.75 -5.89 10.69
CA THR A 35 -2.14 -6.19 11.00
C THR A 35 -3.08 -5.17 10.34
N TYR A 36 -4.00 -5.64 9.50
CA TYR A 36 -5.01 -4.79 8.87
C TYR A 36 -6.11 -4.43 9.88
N THR A 37 -6.03 -3.22 10.42
CA THR A 37 -6.84 -2.76 11.56
C THR A 37 -8.35 -2.86 11.37
N ALA A 38 -8.86 -2.82 10.14
CA ALA A 38 -10.29 -2.92 9.89
C ALA A 38 -10.87 -4.33 10.12
N THR A 39 -10.03 -5.37 10.07
CA THR A 39 -10.46 -6.78 10.24
C THR A 39 -9.62 -7.55 11.26
N GLY A 40 -8.53 -6.96 11.76
CA GLY A 40 -7.57 -7.60 12.67
C GLY A 40 -6.74 -8.71 12.03
N ARG A 41 -6.73 -8.84 10.69
CA ARG A 41 -6.04 -9.93 10.01
C ARG A 41 -4.59 -9.57 9.65
N PRO A 42 -3.64 -10.50 9.77
CA PRO A 42 -2.27 -10.28 9.31
C PRO A 42 -2.22 -10.21 7.79
N VAL A 43 -1.43 -9.28 7.28
CA VAL A 43 -1.18 -9.06 5.85
C VAL A 43 0.31 -9.10 5.59
N HIS A 44 0.70 -9.87 4.58
CA HIS A 44 2.05 -9.85 4.00
C HIS A 44 1.98 -9.35 2.56
N ASN A 45 2.20 -8.04 2.37
CA ASN A 45 2.16 -7.40 1.07
C ASN A 45 3.55 -7.43 0.43
N ARG A 46 3.65 -7.94 -0.80
CA ARG A 46 4.89 -7.98 -1.59
C ARG A 46 4.73 -7.01 -2.74
N ILE A 47 5.64 -6.07 -2.87
CA ILE A 47 5.41 -4.84 -3.61
C ILE A 47 6.65 -4.52 -4.46
N ASP A 48 6.40 -4.25 -5.73
CA ASP A 48 7.41 -3.72 -6.64
C ASP A 48 7.19 -2.21 -6.77
N ALA A 49 8.13 -1.43 -6.27
CA ALA A 49 8.12 0.01 -6.32
C ALA A 49 8.88 0.54 -7.53
N SER A 50 8.37 1.62 -8.11
CA SER A 50 9.05 2.40 -9.14
C SER A 50 9.01 3.88 -8.78
N PHE A 51 10.15 4.55 -8.96
CA PHE A 51 10.40 5.91 -8.52
C PHE A 51 10.82 6.79 -9.69
N GLU A 52 10.29 8.01 -9.74
CA GLU A 52 10.84 9.11 -10.55
C GLU A 52 11.50 10.10 -9.60
N PHE A 53 12.77 10.43 -9.86
CA PHE A 53 13.52 11.40 -9.07
C PHE A 53 13.57 12.76 -9.80
N ARG A 54 13.41 13.85 -9.06
CA ARG A 54 13.62 15.23 -9.53
C ARG A 54 14.31 16.01 -8.43
N ASP A 55 15.39 16.72 -8.78
CA ASP A 55 16.17 17.54 -7.86
C ASP A 55 16.59 16.78 -6.58
N GLY A 56 17.02 15.53 -6.74
CA GLY A 56 17.43 14.65 -5.63
C GLY A 56 16.28 14.14 -4.75
N SER A 57 15.02 14.43 -5.10
CA SER A 57 13.83 14.03 -4.35
C SER A 57 12.95 13.06 -5.13
N ILE A 58 12.17 12.24 -4.43
CA ILE A 58 11.15 11.38 -5.05
C ILE A 58 9.96 12.23 -5.49
N ALA A 59 9.84 12.47 -6.79
CA ALA A 59 8.72 13.21 -7.38
C ALA A 59 7.51 12.29 -7.60
N ARG A 60 7.75 11.01 -7.90
CA ARG A 60 6.69 10.00 -8.08
C ARG A 60 7.12 8.68 -7.48
N HIS A 61 6.18 8.01 -6.83
CA HIS A 61 6.33 6.65 -6.34
C HIS A 61 5.08 5.86 -6.75
N VAL A 62 5.28 4.76 -7.47
CA VAL A 62 4.21 3.82 -7.87
C VAL A 62 4.51 2.44 -7.32
N ASP A 63 3.62 1.95 -6.46
CA ASP A 63 3.63 0.59 -5.94
C ASP A 63 2.76 -0.33 -6.80
N ARG A 64 3.32 -1.48 -7.18
CA ARG A 64 2.61 -2.56 -7.86
C ARG A 64 2.56 -3.79 -6.96
N PHE A 65 1.36 -4.30 -6.73
CA PHE A 65 1.14 -5.54 -5.98
C PHE A 65 -0.17 -6.21 -6.41
N SER A 66 -0.33 -7.49 -6.04
CA SER A 66 -1.57 -8.21 -6.28
C SER A 66 -2.66 -7.80 -5.30
N LEU A 67 -3.61 -6.98 -5.76
CA LEU A 67 -4.75 -6.59 -4.95
C LEU A 67 -5.61 -7.79 -4.52
N TRP A 68 -5.66 -8.85 -5.33
CA TRP A 68 -6.38 -10.07 -4.99
C TRP A 68 -5.74 -10.81 -3.81
N ARG A 69 -4.42 -11.06 -3.85
CA ARG A 69 -3.69 -11.68 -2.73
C ARG A 69 -3.84 -10.83 -1.47
N TRP A 70 -3.69 -9.52 -1.63
CA TRP A 70 -3.90 -8.56 -0.56
C TRP A 70 -5.30 -8.67 0.04
N ALA A 71 -6.35 -8.66 -0.78
CA ALA A 71 -7.75 -8.73 -0.33
C ALA A 71 -8.06 -10.06 0.36
N ALA A 72 -7.53 -11.18 -0.13
CA ALA A 72 -7.69 -12.47 0.53
C ALA A 72 -7.09 -12.48 1.96
N MET A 73 -5.95 -11.82 2.17
CA MET A 73 -5.35 -11.67 3.50
C MET A 73 -6.08 -10.61 4.35
N ALA A 74 -6.42 -9.45 3.79
CA ALA A 74 -7.00 -8.35 4.53
C ALA A 74 -8.48 -8.58 4.89
N LEU A 75 -9.24 -9.29 4.06
CA LEU A 75 -10.70 -9.40 4.17
C LEU A 75 -11.22 -10.83 4.43
N GLY A 76 -10.35 -11.85 4.39
CA GLY A 76 -10.72 -13.24 4.67
C GLY A 76 -11.54 -13.91 3.55
N SER A 77 -12.23 -15.01 3.88
CA SER A 77 -12.93 -15.89 2.91
C SER A 77 -14.01 -15.18 2.10
N GLN A 78 -14.72 -14.21 2.69
CA GLN A 78 -15.67 -13.36 1.95
C GLN A 78 -14.96 -12.40 0.97
N GLY A 79 -13.74 -11.96 1.28
CA GLY A 79 -12.90 -11.16 0.40
C GLY A 79 -12.26 -11.95 -0.75
N ALA A 80 -11.96 -13.23 -0.53
CA ALA A 80 -11.43 -14.12 -1.56
C ALA A 80 -12.46 -14.41 -2.68
N LEU A 81 -13.75 -14.53 -2.31
CA LEU A 81 -14.86 -14.77 -3.24
C LEU A 81 -15.27 -13.54 -4.05
N LEU A 82 -14.99 -12.33 -3.57
CA LEU A 82 -15.43 -11.07 -4.21
C LEU A 82 -14.27 -10.21 -4.75
N GLY A 83 -13.02 -10.50 -4.37
CA GLY A 83 -11.85 -9.69 -4.73
C GLY A 83 -11.53 -9.56 -6.22
N TRP A 84 -12.19 -10.35 -7.07
CA TRP A 84 -12.07 -10.32 -8.54
C TRP A 84 -13.09 -9.39 -9.22
N LEU A 85 -14.12 -8.92 -8.51
CA LEU A 85 -15.17 -8.08 -9.10
C LEU A 85 -14.72 -6.62 -9.21
N PRO A 86 -14.85 -5.95 -10.38
CA PRO A 86 -14.49 -4.54 -10.57
C PRO A 86 -15.03 -3.56 -9.51
N PRO A 87 -16.25 -3.72 -8.96
CA PRO A 87 -16.75 -2.90 -7.86
C PRO A 87 -15.88 -2.92 -6.60
N VAL A 88 -15.24 -4.05 -6.28
CA VAL A 88 -14.42 -4.19 -5.05
C VAL A 88 -13.16 -3.34 -5.13
N ARG A 89 -12.48 -3.32 -6.29
CA ARG A 89 -11.32 -2.46 -6.51
C ARG A 89 -11.68 -0.98 -6.35
N SER A 90 -12.81 -0.56 -6.90
CA SER A 90 -13.31 0.82 -6.76
C SER A 90 -13.67 1.16 -5.33
N ALA A 91 -14.33 0.25 -4.59
CA ALA A 91 -14.66 0.43 -3.18
C ALA A 91 -13.42 0.55 -2.29
N ILE A 92 -12.40 -0.29 -2.50
CA ILE A 92 -11.12 -0.21 -1.77
C ILE A 92 -10.45 1.15 -2.02
N ARG A 93 -10.39 1.60 -3.27
CA ARG A 93 -9.83 2.91 -3.64
C ARG A 93 -10.60 4.06 -3.01
N ALA A 94 -11.92 4.04 -3.08
CA ALA A 94 -12.77 5.08 -2.49
C ALA A 94 -12.60 5.15 -0.97
N ARG A 95 -12.53 4.00 -0.30
CA ARG A 95 -12.27 3.93 1.15
C ARG A 95 -10.89 4.50 1.51
N ALA A 96 -9.85 4.15 0.75
CA ALA A 96 -8.50 4.68 0.95
C ALA A 96 -8.44 6.20 0.73
N ALA A 97 -9.08 6.71 -0.32
CA ALA A 97 -9.15 8.14 -0.61
C ALA A 97 -9.88 8.91 0.50
N LYS A 98 -11.05 8.42 0.96
CA LYS A 98 -11.79 9.01 2.07
C LYS A 98 -10.95 9.05 3.35
N ALA A 99 -10.27 7.94 3.66
CA ALA A 99 -9.39 7.85 4.82
C ALA A 99 -8.22 8.84 4.77
N LEU A 100 -7.63 9.04 3.58
CA LEU A 100 -6.54 9.98 3.35
C LEU A 100 -7.01 11.43 3.49
N ALA A 101 -8.15 11.78 2.88
CA ALA A 101 -8.74 13.11 3.01
C ALA A 101 -9.02 13.47 4.47
N ALA A 102 -9.61 12.53 5.24
CA ALA A 102 -9.84 12.72 6.67
C ALA A 102 -8.54 12.91 7.46
N TYR A 103 -7.49 12.13 7.16
CA TYR A 103 -6.18 12.30 7.80
C TYR A 103 -5.57 13.66 7.48
N MET A 104 -5.62 14.10 6.22
CA MET A 104 -5.10 15.40 5.82
C MET A 104 -5.83 16.53 6.55
N ALA A 105 -7.16 16.51 6.59
CA ALA A 105 -7.96 17.53 7.28
C ALA A 105 -7.65 17.62 8.79
N ALA A 106 -7.36 16.48 9.44
CA ALA A 106 -7.02 16.44 10.87
C ALA A 106 -5.56 16.82 11.18
N ASN A 107 -4.70 16.92 10.17
CA ASN A 107 -3.26 17.21 10.31
C ASN A 107 -2.84 18.37 9.38
N SER A 108 -3.78 19.27 9.09
CA SER A 108 -3.58 20.50 8.32
C SER A 108 -3.09 21.64 9.21
#